data_AF-A0A5S4GHS4-F1
#
_entry.id   AF-A0A5S4GHS4-F1
#
_cell.length_a   1.000
_cell.length_b   1.000
_cell.length_c   1.000
_cell.angle_alpha   90.00
_cell.angle_beta   90.00
_cell.angle_gamma   90.00
#
_symmetry.space_group_name_H-M   'P 1'
#
loop_
_entity.id
_entity.type
_entity.pdbx_description
1 polymer ?
#
loop_
_entity_poly.entity_id
_entity_poly.type
_entity_poly.pdbx_seq_one_letter_code
_entity_poly.pdbx_strand_id
1 'polypeptide(L)'
;MVHGHLPDLVLGGCSAWPLPADETCAGVARAHLRVALTAAKVSGELVEDVTLAASELVTNGLRHGIGGASGRAEAAPGRRVLELWAYHRVTPESQLVFKVFDPKPEWTRPGKADGAWAENGRGIAVVEALSSAWGWHRTRSRLGPLPVPGKATWFCVPAARTCASPARPLPWEAAVVLRRLLIARGLDGTRCHHGSDRSVVALRGLTVWSEPPGVFRWRVRPGTRNAYACRPFADLHDVADEVVCHHEHGVVPGDGAR
;
A
#
# COMPACT_ATOMS: atom_id res chain seq x y z
N MET A 1 -1.27 3.16 19.16
CA MET A 1 -1.56 2.01 18.27
C MET A 1 -2.98 2.19 17.76
N VAL A 2 -3.16 2.48 16.48
CA VAL A 2 -4.50 2.49 15.87
C VAL A 2 -4.59 1.19 15.09
N HIS A 3 -5.17 0.17 15.72
CA HIS A 3 -5.70 -0.97 14.99
C HIS A 3 -6.82 -0.42 14.11
N GLY A 4 -6.85 -0.77 12.81
CA GLY A 4 -7.83 -0.22 11.87
C GLY A 4 -9.22 -0.28 12.45
N HIS A 5 -9.74 0.87 12.87
CA HIS A 5 -11.11 0.95 13.30
C HIS A 5 -11.95 0.92 12.04
N LEU A 6 -13.10 0.27 12.16
CA LEU A 6 -14.08 0.07 11.09
C LEU A 6 -14.55 1.33 10.33
N PRO A 7 -14.31 2.61 10.72
CA PRO A 7 -14.68 3.73 9.88
C PRO A 7 -13.52 4.30 9.03
N ASP A 8 -12.27 3.82 9.09
CA ASP A 8 -11.17 4.53 8.41
C ASP A 8 -11.39 4.63 6.90
N LEU A 9 -11.85 3.57 6.23
CA LEU A 9 -12.18 3.62 4.80
C LEU A 9 -13.35 4.57 4.51
N VAL A 10 -14.34 4.65 5.42
CA VAL A 10 -15.52 5.53 5.32
C VAL A 10 -15.13 7.00 5.55
N LEU A 11 -14.13 7.25 6.38
CA LEU A 11 -13.62 8.58 6.74
C LEU A 11 -12.53 9.07 5.77
N GLY A 12 -12.25 8.35 4.68
CA GLY A 12 -11.22 8.69 3.69
C GLY A 12 -9.79 8.40 4.14
N GLY A 13 -9.62 7.60 5.19
CA GLY A 13 -8.34 7.08 5.68
C GLY A 13 -7.99 5.71 5.07
N CYS A 14 -6.96 5.08 5.65
CA CYS A 14 -6.50 3.75 5.27
C CYS A 14 -6.75 2.75 6.41
N SER A 15 -7.56 1.74 6.12
CA SER A 15 -7.71 0.58 6.99
C SER A 15 -6.54 -0.38 6.78
N ALA A 16 -6.01 -0.93 7.86
CA ALA A 16 -4.97 -1.97 7.84
C ALA A 16 -5.28 -3.06 8.88
N TRP A 17 -5.28 -4.32 8.43
CA TRP A 17 -5.57 -5.48 9.25
C TRP A 17 -4.40 -6.47 9.24
N PRO A 18 -4.01 -7.01 10.41
CA PRO A 18 -3.08 -8.13 10.45
C PRO A 18 -3.80 -9.37 9.96
N LEU A 19 -3.11 -10.20 9.18
CA LEU A 19 -3.62 -11.49 8.73
C LEU A 19 -2.88 -12.63 9.44
N PRO A 20 -3.57 -13.75 9.75
CA PRO A 20 -2.91 -14.97 10.20
C PRO A 20 -1.79 -15.39 9.24
N ALA A 21 -0.73 -15.98 9.78
CA ALA A 21 0.39 -16.47 8.99
C ALA A 21 0.20 -17.92 8.54
N ASP A 22 -1.05 -18.36 8.35
CA ASP A 22 -1.46 -19.72 8.02
C ASP A 22 -2.60 -19.69 6.98
N GLU A 23 -3.08 -20.87 6.58
CA GLU A 23 -4.08 -21.04 5.52
C GLU A 23 -5.44 -20.36 5.81
N THR A 24 -5.71 -19.96 7.05
CA THR A 24 -6.93 -19.22 7.40
C THR A 24 -6.91 -17.76 6.93
N CYS A 25 -5.75 -17.25 6.51
CA CYS A 25 -5.54 -15.84 6.15
C CYS A 25 -6.52 -15.31 5.11
N ALA A 26 -6.82 -16.09 4.06
CA ALA A 26 -7.76 -15.68 3.03
C ALA A 26 -9.20 -15.55 3.58
N GLY A 27 -9.61 -16.46 4.46
CA GLY A 27 -10.91 -16.38 5.14
C GLY A 27 -11.05 -15.13 6.00
N VAL A 28 -10.01 -14.80 6.77
CA VAL A 28 -9.96 -13.59 7.61
C VAL A 28 -9.96 -12.32 6.76
N ALA A 29 -9.19 -12.29 5.66
CA ALA A 29 -9.18 -11.18 4.72
C ALA A 29 -10.58 -10.90 4.13
N ARG A 30 -11.30 -11.94 3.69
CA ARG A 30 -12.67 -11.79 3.18
C ARG A 30 -13.62 -11.24 4.25
N ALA A 31 -13.50 -11.70 5.49
CA ALA A 31 -14.33 -11.21 6.59
C ALA A 31 -14.10 -9.71 6.83
N HIS A 32 -12.85 -9.25 6.89
CA HIS A 32 -12.53 -7.83 7.05
C HIS A 32 -13.06 -6.98 5.89
N LEU A 33 -12.84 -7.43 4.65
CA LEU A 33 -13.29 -6.69 3.47
C LEU A 33 -14.80 -6.61 3.37
N ARG A 34 -15.53 -7.69 3.65
CA ARG A 34 -17.00 -7.65 3.65
C ARG A 34 -17.52 -6.60 4.62
N VAL A 35 -17.03 -6.59 5.86
CA VAL A 35 -17.50 -5.60 6.84
C VAL A 35 -17.14 -4.17 6.40
N ALA A 36 -15.89 -3.93 5.99
CA ALA A 36 -15.43 -2.59 5.61
C ALA A 36 -16.13 -2.05 4.36
N LEU A 37 -16.33 -2.88 3.33
CA LEU A 37 -16.95 -2.48 2.08
C LEU A 37 -18.48 -2.33 2.20
N THR A 38 -19.13 -3.17 3.00
CA THR A 38 -20.54 -2.95 3.35
C THR A 38 -20.73 -1.63 4.11
N ALA A 39 -19.86 -1.32 5.08
CA ALA A 39 -19.89 -0.03 5.76
C ALA A 39 -19.66 1.17 4.81
N ALA A 40 -18.82 0.98 3.79
CA ALA A 40 -18.59 1.94 2.72
C ALA A 40 -19.69 1.97 1.63
N LYS A 41 -20.76 1.16 1.77
CA LYS A 41 -21.89 1.07 0.83
C LYS A 41 -21.49 0.66 -0.59
N VAL A 42 -20.46 -0.16 -0.72
CA VAL A 42 -20.06 -0.79 -1.99
C VAL A 42 -21.10 -1.85 -2.39
N SER A 43 -21.36 -2.00 -3.69
CA SER A 43 -22.33 -2.99 -4.19
C SER A 43 -21.89 -4.42 -3.87
N GLY A 44 -22.86 -5.31 -3.63
CA GLY A 44 -22.58 -6.71 -3.27
C GLY A 44 -21.75 -7.46 -4.32
N GLU A 45 -22.00 -7.22 -5.61
CA GLU A 45 -21.20 -7.77 -6.72
C GLU A 45 -19.74 -7.36 -6.62
N LEU A 46 -19.46 -6.06 -6.44
CA LEU A 46 -18.10 -5.57 -6.30
C LEU A 46 -17.43 -6.06 -5.02
N VAL A 47 -18.18 -6.27 -3.94
CA VAL A 47 -17.65 -6.90 -2.72
C VAL A 47 -17.17 -8.32 -3.00
N GLU A 48 -17.95 -9.13 -3.73
CA GLU A 48 -17.55 -10.49 -4.09
C GLU A 48 -16.27 -10.48 -4.94
N ASP A 49 -16.21 -9.65 -6.00
CA ASP A 49 -15.02 -9.52 -6.86
C ASP A 49 -13.76 -9.11 -6.08
N VAL A 50 -13.89 -8.09 -5.23
CA VAL A 50 -12.78 -7.60 -4.40
C VAL A 50 -12.32 -8.68 -3.42
N THR A 51 -13.26 -9.38 -2.78
CA THR A 51 -12.92 -10.43 -1.81
C THR A 51 -12.23 -11.63 -2.47
N LEU A 52 -12.61 -11.95 -3.71
CA LEU A 52 -11.96 -12.98 -4.52
C LEU A 52 -10.54 -12.56 -4.91
N ALA A 53 -10.37 -11.40 -5.54
CA ALA A 53 -9.05 -10.88 -5.93
C ALA A 53 -8.09 -10.72 -4.72
N ALA A 54 -8.60 -10.23 -3.58
CA ALA A 54 -7.81 -10.15 -2.36
C ALA A 54 -7.43 -11.52 -1.81
N SER A 55 -8.31 -12.53 -1.89
CA SER A 55 -8.00 -13.90 -1.46
C SER A 55 -6.83 -14.48 -2.25
N GLU A 56 -6.76 -14.21 -3.56
CA GLU A 56 -5.64 -14.63 -4.41
C GLU A 56 -4.34 -13.95 -4.01
N LEU A 57 -4.34 -12.64 -3.78
CA LEU A 57 -3.14 -11.93 -3.33
C LEU A 57 -2.68 -12.36 -1.94
N VAL A 58 -3.61 -12.57 -1.01
CA VAL A 58 -3.32 -13.04 0.35
C VAL A 58 -2.74 -14.45 0.33
N THR A 59 -3.31 -15.35 -0.48
CA THR A 59 -2.79 -16.72 -0.66
C THR A 59 -1.38 -16.69 -1.27
N ASN A 60 -1.14 -15.81 -2.23
CA ASN A 60 0.19 -15.60 -2.81
C ASN A 60 1.19 -15.06 -1.77
N GLY A 61 0.77 -14.10 -0.94
CA GLY A 61 1.58 -13.55 0.16
C GLY A 61 1.94 -14.63 1.20
N LEU A 62 0.97 -15.47 1.57
CA LEU A 62 1.22 -16.64 2.42
C LEU A 62 2.24 -17.57 1.77
N ARG A 63 1.96 -18.10 0.57
CA ARG A 63 2.78 -19.15 -0.07
C ARG A 63 4.19 -18.67 -0.43
N HIS A 64 4.32 -17.44 -0.94
CA HIS A 64 5.58 -16.95 -1.51
C HIS A 64 6.31 -15.92 -0.65
N GLY A 65 5.60 -15.26 0.27
CA GLY A 65 6.14 -14.22 1.14
C GLY A 65 6.59 -14.75 2.51
N ILE A 66 5.75 -15.57 3.17
CA ILE A 66 5.99 -16.02 4.56
C ILE A 66 5.98 -17.55 4.78
N GLY A 67 5.46 -18.33 3.83
CA GLY A 67 5.25 -19.78 3.93
C GLY A 67 6.29 -20.63 3.21
N GLY A 68 7.38 -20.02 2.73
CA GLY A 68 8.45 -20.73 2.04
C GLY A 68 9.25 -21.64 2.98
N ALA A 69 9.44 -22.90 2.56
CA ALA A 69 10.22 -23.95 3.21
C ALA A 69 11.75 -23.71 3.16
N SER A 70 12.26 -22.57 3.63
CA SER A 70 13.66 -22.48 4.06
C SER A 70 13.73 -22.86 5.54
N GLY A 71 14.07 -24.13 5.76
CA GLY A 71 14.00 -24.79 7.06
C GLY A 71 14.81 -24.12 8.18
N ARG A 72 14.39 -24.44 9.40
CA ARG A 72 15.18 -24.47 10.65
C ARG A 72 15.90 -23.21 11.12
N ALA A 73 15.87 -22.09 10.38
CA ALA A 73 16.30 -20.81 10.94
C ALA A 73 15.17 -20.27 11.81
N GLU A 74 15.42 -20.11 13.12
CA GLU A 74 14.53 -19.41 14.04
C GLU A 74 13.96 -18.17 13.34
N ALA A 75 12.63 -18.05 13.33
CA ALA A 75 11.95 -16.95 12.70
C ALA A 75 12.40 -15.66 13.37
N ALA A 76 13.34 -14.95 12.74
CA ALA A 76 13.70 -13.60 13.15
C ALA A 76 12.40 -12.79 13.35
N PRO A 77 12.28 -12.02 14.44
CA PRO A 77 11.08 -11.22 14.71
C PRO A 77 10.64 -10.45 13.46
N GLY A 78 9.38 -10.60 13.05
CA GLY A 78 8.82 -9.90 11.88
C GLY A 78 8.82 -10.67 10.56
N ARG A 79 9.38 -11.89 10.47
CA ARG A 79 9.35 -12.70 9.23
C ARG A 79 8.01 -13.35 8.88
N ARG A 80 7.03 -13.34 9.78
CA ARG A 80 5.67 -13.87 9.57
C ARG A 80 4.60 -12.79 9.69
N VAL A 81 4.87 -11.62 9.10
CA VAL A 81 3.91 -10.52 9.05
C VAL A 81 3.18 -10.57 7.71
N LEU A 82 1.86 -10.64 7.75
CA LEU A 82 1.00 -10.48 6.59
C LEU A 82 -0.03 -9.41 6.94
N GLU A 83 -0.22 -8.43 6.06
CA GLU A 83 -1.18 -7.35 6.31
C GLU A 83 -2.04 -7.11 5.09
N LEU A 84 -3.31 -6.78 5.32
CA LEU A 84 -4.24 -6.31 4.30
C LEU A 84 -4.53 -4.84 4.52
N TRP A 85 -4.35 -4.02 3.50
CA TRP A 85 -4.67 -2.59 3.53
C TRP A 85 -5.76 -2.26 2.52
N ALA A 86 -6.61 -1.31 2.88
CA ALA A 86 -7.63 -0.75 2.00
C ALA A 86 -7.71 0.78 2.18
N TYR A 87 -7.78 1.53 1.09
CA TYR A 87 -8.00 2.97 1.12
C TYR A 87 -8.64 3.46 -0.18
N HIS A 88 -9.16 4.69 -0.15
CA HIS A 88 -9.70 5.37 -1.32
C HIS A 88 -8.64 6.23 -2.01
N ARG A 89 -8.61 6.17 -3.34
CA ARG A 89 -7.80 7.02 -4.23
C ARG A 89 -8.76 7.82 -5.08
N VAL A 90 -8.54 9.12 -5.21
CA VAL A 90 -9.39 10.04 -5.98
C VAL A 90 -8.83 10.40 -7.36
N THR A 91 -7.53 10.23 -7.63
CA THR A 91 -6.93 10.54 -8.95
C THR A 91 -6.14 9.37 -9.57
N PRO A 92 -6.14 9.24 -10.93
CA PRO A 92 -6.86 10.09 -11.90
C PRO A 92 -8.38 9.88 -11.86
N GLU A 93 -8.82 8.74 -11.33
CA GLU A 93 -10.22 8.38 -11.15
C GLU A 93 -10.45 7.86 -9.73
N SER A 94 -11.70 7.89 -9.29
CA SER A 94 -12.12 7.38 -7.98
C SER A 94 -12.01 5.86 -7.94
N GLN A 95 -11.14 5.34 -7.07
CA GLN A 95 -10.81 3.93 -6.97
C GLN A 95 -10.71 3.50 -5.50
N LEU A 96 -11.07 2.25 -5.22
CA LEU A 96 -10.66 1.57 -3.99
C LEU A 96 -9.37 0.79 -4.28
N VAL A 97 -8.37 0.98 -3.43
CA VAL A 97 -7.05 0.33 -3.55
C VAL A 97 -6.89 -0.67 -2.41
N PHE A 98 -6.52 -1.89 -2.77
CA PHE A 98 -6.25 -2.98 -1.82
C PHE A 98 -4.81 -3.43 -1.95
N LYS A 99 -4.14 -3.63 -0.80
CA LYS A 99 -2.74 -4.07 -0.76
C LYS A 99 -2.56 -5.23 0.20
N VAL A 100 -1.76 -6.20 -0.19
CA VAL A 100 -1.27 -7.27 0.67
C VAL A 100 0.22 -7.06 0.87
N PHE A 101 0.64 -6.85 2.12
CA PHE A 101 2.04 -6.73 2.49
C PHE A 101 2.60 -8.06 2.97
N ASP A 102 3.79 -8.40 2.50
CA ASP A 102 4.62 -9.49 3.03
C ASP A 102 6.10 -9.04 3.13
N PRO A 103 6.91 -9.62 4.04
CA PRO A 103 8.25 -9.15 4.34
C PRO A 103 9.30 -9.59 3.30
N LYS A 104 8.90 -10.28 2.22
CA LYS A 104 9.84 -10.66 1.16
C LYS A 104 10.00 -9.49 0.19
N PRO A 105 11.20 -8.87 0.11
CA PRO A 105 11.40 -7.65 -0.68
C PRO A 105 11.39 -7.88 -2.20
N GLU A 106 11.44 -9.15 -2.62
CA GLU A 106 11.46 -9.55 -4.01
C GLU A 106 10.13 -10.15 -4.43
N TRP A 107 9.63 -9.68 -5.56
CA TRP A 107 8.53 -10.34 -6.26
C TRP A 107 9.10 -11.27 -7.32
N THR A 108 8.87 -12.56 -7.14
CA THR A 108 9.04 -13.56 -8.20
C THR A 108 7.71 -13.70 -8.90
N ARG A 109 7.64 -13.34 -10.19
CA ARG A 109 6.49 -13.71 -11.03
C ARG A 109 6.31 -15.21 -10.89
N PRO A 110 5.13 -15.72 -10.50
CA PRO A 110 4.86 -17.15 -10.60
C PRO A 110 5.15 -17.56 -12.04
N GLY A 111 6.06 -18.52 -12.25
CA GLY A 111 6.39 -18.99 -13.60
C GLY A 111 5.12 -19.39 -14.34
N LYS A 112 5.07 -19.19 -15.67
CA LYS A 112 4.02 -19.81 -16.49
C LYS A 112 4.05 -21.29 -16.17
N ALA A 113 2.94 -21.80 -15.65
CA ALA A 113 2.88 -23.18 -15.29
C ALA A 113 2.60 -24.00 -16.55
N ASP A 114 3.54 -24.87 -16.90
CA ASP A 114 3.39 -25.77 -18.03
C ASP A 114 2.44 -26.91 -17.61
N GLY A 115 1.18 -26.84 -18.08
CA GLY A 115 0.18 -27.87 -17.87
C GLY A 115 -1.20 -27.30 -17.53
N ALA A 116 -2.26 -27.88 -18.10
CA ALA A 116 -3.65 -27.45 -17.91
C ALA A 116 -4.14 -27.43 -16.45
N TRP A 117 -3.40 -28.08 -15.53
CA TRP A 117 -3.76 -28.27 -14.12
C TRP A 117 -2.85 -27.55 -13.14
N ALA A 118 -1.85 -26.82 -13.61
CA ALA A 118 -0.90 -26.20 -12.71
C ALA A 118 -1.48 -24.87 -12.17
N GLU A 119 -1.69 -24.81 -10.85
CA GLU A 119 -2.31 -23.68 -10.14
C GLU A 119 -1.40 -22.44 -10.05
N ASN A 120 -0.11 -22.60 -10.35
CA ASN A 120 0.88 -21.54 -10.29
C ASN A 120 0.59 -20.47 -11.37
N GLY A 121 0.02 -19.34 -10.95
CA GLY A 121 -0.26 -18.20 -11.81
C GLY A 121 -1.74 -17.96 -12.15
N ARG A 122 -2.66 -18.88 -11.80
CA ARG A 122 -4.11 -18.64 -11.96
C ARG A 122 -4.61 -17.48 -11.09
N GLY A 123 -4.09 -17.38 -9.86
CA GLY A 123 -4.52 -16.33 -8.94
C GLY A 123 -4.23 -14.92 -9.45
N ILE A 124 -3.11 -14.70 -10.14
CA ILE A 124 -2.82 -13.40 -10.75
C ILE A 124 -3.74 -13.12 -11.94
N ALA A 125 -4.09 -14.13 -12.75
CA ALA A 125 -5.04 -13.97 -13.83
C ALA A 125 -6.45 -13.59 -13.32
N VAL A 126 -6.86 -14.12 -12.17
CA VAL A 126 -8.10 -13.71 -11.50
C VAL A 126 -8.02 -12.25 -11.05
N VAL A 127 -6.92 -11.84 -10.41
CA VAL A 127 -6.71 -10.44 -10.01
C VAL A 127 -6.73 -9.51 -11.23
N GLU A 128 -6.08 -9.90 -12.32
CA GLU A 128 -6.06 -9.13 -13.57
C GLU A 128 -7.44 -8.99 -14.19
N ALA A 129 -8.25 -10.05 -14.18
CA ALA A 129 -9.62 -10.03 -14.71
C ALA A 129 -10.59 -9.17 -13.88
N LEU A 130 -10.39 -9.08 -12.56
CA LEU A 130 -11.30 -8.42 -11.61
C LEU A 130 -10.87 -7.00 -11.22
N SER A 131 -9.74 -6.50 -11.73
CA SER A 131 -9.19 -5.20 -11.35
C SER A 131 -9.02 -4.25 -12.53
N SER A 132 -9.11 -2.95 -12.26
CA SER A 132 -8.78 -1.92 -13.26
C SER A 132 -7.27 -1.81 -13.47
N ALA A 133 -6.50 -2.04 -12.40
CA ALA A 133 -5.06 -2.13 -12.44
C ALA A 133 -4.55 -2.92 -11.24
N TRP A 134 -3.39 -3.54 -11.40
CA TRP A 134 -2.70 -4.24 -10.32
C TRP A 134 -1.18 -4.10 -10.48
N GLY A 135 -0.45 -4.43 -9.43
CA GLY A 135 1.01 -4.44 -9.48
C GLY A 135 1.63 -4.81 -8.14
N TRP A 136 2.90 -4.45 -7.98
CA TRP A 136 3.61 -4.58 -6.72
C TRP A 136 4.64 -3.46 -6.59
N HIS A 137 5.04 -3.16 -5.35
CA HIS A 137 6.17 -2.27 -5.09
C HIS A 137 6.83 -2.59 -3.74
N ARG A 138 8.10 -2.20 -3.58
CA ARG A 138 8.77 -2.28 -2.28
C ARG A 138 8.14 -1.32 -1.29
N THR A 139 8.08 -1.72 -0.03
CA THR A 139 7.48 -0.91 1.03
C THR A 139 7.86 -1.47 2.41
N ARG A 140 7.22 -0.98 3.49
CA ARG A 140 7.37 -1.51 4.85
C ARG A 140 6.06 -2.09 5.41
N SER A 141 6.04 -2.60 6.63
CA SER A 141 4.80 -3.01 7.34
C SER A 141 4.13 -1.81 8.01
N ARG A 142 2.79 -1.75 8.07
CA ARG A 142 2.04 -0.64 8.71
C ARG A 142 1.73 -0.95 10.16
N LEU A 143 1.68 -2.24 10.48
CA LEU A 143 1.31 -2.75 11.78
C LEU A 143 2.55 -3.29 12.51
N GLY A 144 2.37 -3.49 13.81
CA GLY A 144 3.42 -3.93 14.71
C GLY A 144 4.20 -2.77 15.36
N PRO A 145 5.06 -3.09 16.35
CA PRO A 145 5.82 -2.09 17.09
C PRO A 145 6.99 -1.51 16.29
N LEU A 146 7.52 -2.28 15.34
CA LEU A 146 8.64 -1.88 14.48
C LEU A 146 8.31 -2.22 13.02
N PRO A 147 8.23 -1.22 12.13
CA PRO A 147 7.97 -1.45 10.71
C PRO A 147 9.05 -2.29 10.05
N VAL A 148 8.68 -3.38 9.37
CA VAL A 148 9.62 -4.26 8.67
C VAL A 148 9.62 -4.00 7.15
N PRO A 149 10.79 -3.98 6.47
CA PRO A 149 10.86 -3.93 5.02
C PRO A 149 10.22 -5.14 4.35
N GLY A 150 9.71 -4.94 3.13
CA GLY A 150 9.08 -5.98 2.33
C GLY A 150 8.51 -5.43 1.03
N LYS A 151 7.38 -5.98 0.59
CA LYS A 151 6.66 -5.52 -0.59
C LYS A 151 5.16 -5.48 -0.32
N ALA A 152 4.45 -4.70 -1.12
CA ALA A 152 3.01 -4.75 -1.22
C ALA A 152 2.62 -5.17 -2.65
N THR A 153 1.87 -6.26 -2.79
CA THR A 153 1.11 -6.55 -4.00
C THR A 153 -0.24 -5.89 -3.89
N TRP A 154 -0.73 -5.29 -4.98
CA TRP A 154 -1.91 -4.45 -4.92
C TRP A 154 -2.76 -4.57 -6.17
N PHE A 155 -4.04 -4.26 -6.00
CA PHE A 155 -4.99 -4.06 -7.09
C PHE A 155 -5.93 -2.91 -6.74
N CYS A 156 -6.60 -2.35 -7.76
CA CYS A 156 -7.66 -1.38 -7.56
C CYS A 156 -8.88 -1.68 -8.40
N VAL A 157 -10.03 -1.23 -7.90
CA VAL A 157 -11.32 -1.31 -8.58
C VAL A 157 -11.97 0.08 -8.64
N PRO A 158 -12.84 0.35 -9.61
CA PRO A 158 -13.56 1.61 -9.67
C PRO A 158 -14.41 1.78 -8.41
N ALA A 159 -14.43 2.99 -7.87
CA ALA A 159 -15.29 3.34 -6.75
C ALA A 159 -16.28 4.40 -7.19
N ALA A 160 -17.58 4.11 -7.07
CA ALA A 160 -18.58 5.17 -7.03
C ALA A 160 -18.12 6.17 -5.96
N ARG A 161 -18.21 7.48 -6.23
CA ARG A 161 -17.73 8.52 -5.30
C ARG A 161 -18.43 8.35 -3.95
N THR A 162 -17.80 7.63 -3.02
CA THR A 162 -18.36 7.34 -1.72
C THR A 162 -18.31 8.62 -0.91
N CYS A 163 -19.45 8.91 -0.30
CA CYS A 163 -19.84 10.22 0.18
C CYS A 163 -18.99 10.71 1.36
N ALA A 164 -18.01 11.57 1.08
CA ALA A 164 -17.60 12.75 1.85
C ALA A 164 -16.55 13.49 1.02
N SER A 165 -16.72 14.79 0.75
CA SER A 165 -15.55 15.58 0.33
C SER A 165 -14.64 15.66 1.54
N PRO A 166 -13.42 15.09 1.51
CA PRO A 166 -12.50 15.30 2.62
C PRO A 166 -12.34 16.81 2.81
N ALA A 167 -12.26 17.24 4.07
CA ALA A 167 -11.83 18.60 4.39
C ALA A 167 -10.56 18.88 3.58
N ARG A 168 -10.46 20.04 2.93
CA ARG A 168 -9.25 20.41 2.18
C ARG A 168 -8.23 20.90 3.21
N PRO A 169 -7.24 20.08 3.60
CA PRO A 169 -6.30 20.52 4.61
C PRO A 169 -5.46 21.67 4.06
N LEU A 170 -5.02 22.55 4.96
CA LEU A 170 -3.97 23.51 4.65
C LEU A 170 -2.66 22.75 4.35
N PRO A 171 -1.72 23.33 3.57
CA PRO A 171 -0.47 22.67 3.24
C PRO A 171 0.33 22.15 4.45
N TRP A 172 0.34 22.91 5.55
CA TRP A 172 1.04 22.47 6.76
C TRP A 172 0.37 21.26 7.43
N GLU A 173 -0.97 21.19 7.44
CA GLU A 173 -1.71 20.06 7.99
C GLU A 173 -1.42 18.80 7.17
N ALA A 174 -1.49 18.91 5.85
CA ALA A 174 -1.17 17.82 4.93
C ALA A 174 0.27 17.32 5.11
N ALA A 175 1.25 18.24 5.26
CA ALA A 175 2.64 17.90 5.54
C ALA A 175 2.82 17.19 6.90
N VAL A 176 2.11 17.63 7.95
CA VAL A 176 2.14 16.98 9.27
C VAL A 176 1.60 15.56 9.20
N VAL A 177 0.46 15.33 8.53
CA VAL A 177 -0.13 13.99 8.40
C VAL A 177 0.79 13.09 7.55
N LEU A 178 1.33 13.59 6.43
CA LEU A 178 2.31 12.85 5.64
C LEU A 178 3.52 12.44 6.49
N ARG A 179 4.11 13.37 7.24
CA ARG A 179 5.25 13.05 8.12
C ARG A 179 4.89 11.98 9.15
N ARG A 180 3.71 12.05 9.77
CA ARG A 180 3.24 11.02 10.72
C ARG A 180 3.13 9.66 10.06
N LEU A 181 2.58 9.59 8.85
CA LEU A 181 2.53 8.34 8.08
C LEU A 181 3.94 7.81 7.80
N LEU A 182 4.89 8.65 7.41
CA LEU A 182 6.27 8.20 7.15
C LEU A 182 6.99 7.72 8.42
N ILE A 183 6.83 8.41 9.55
CA ILE A 183 7.39 7.99 10.85
C ILE A 183 6.80 6.65 11.28
N ALA A 184 5.48 6.47 11.13
CA ALA A 184 4.83 5.19 11.40
C ALA A 184 5.35 4.04 10.52
N ARG A 185 6.12 4.35 9.47
CA ARG A 185 6.78 3.40 8.58
C ARG A 185 8.28 3.27 8.87
N GLY A 186 8.76 3.83 9.98
CA GLY A 186 10.16 3.74 10.41
C GLY A 186 11.09 4.72 9.69
N LEU A 187 10.55 5.78 9.08
CA LEU A 187 11.33 6.86 8.48
C LEU A 187 11.48 8.02 9.47
N ASP A 188 12.07 7.74 10.63
CA ASP A 188 12.17 8.66 11.78
C ASP A 188 13.03 9.92 11.50
N GLY A 189 13.92 9.84 10.50
CA GLY A 189 14.74 10.96 10.04
C GLY A 189 13.98 12.03 9.26
N THR A 190 12.65 11.89 9.10
CA THR A 190 11.82 12.87 8.37
C THR A 190 11.73 14.20 9.11
N ARG A 191 12.07 15.28 8.40
CA ARG A 191 11.98 16.65 8.89
C ARG A 191 10.81 17.36 8.21
N CYS A 192 10.21 18.32 8.92
CA CYS A 192 9.16 19.16 8.36
C CYS A 192 9.52 20.63 8.56
N HIS A 193 9.27 21.45 7.54
CA HIS A 193 9.39 22.90 7.60
C HIS A 193 8.12 23.54 7.04
N HIS A 194 7.66 24.61 7.68
CA HIS A 194 6.39 25.26 7.37
C HIS A 194 6.67 26.72 7.01
N GLY A 195 6.41 27.09 5.75
CA GLY A 195 6.40 28.47 5.28
C GLY A 195 4.99 29.07 5.32
N SER A 196 4.86 30.28 4.80
CA SER A 196 3.58 31.01 4.75
C SER A 196 2.57 30.40 3.77
N ASP A 197 3.05 29.85 2.64
CA ASP A 197 2.22 29.33 1.54
C ASP A 197 2.36 27.82 1.35
N ARG A 198 3.53 27.26 1.68
CA ARG A 198 3.89 25.87 1.42
C ARG A 198 4.54 25.23 2.64
N SER A 199 4.46 23.92 2.72
CA SER A 199 5.19 23.12 3.70
C SER A 199 6.04 22.06 3.01
N VAL A 200 7.09 21.61 3.68
CA VAL A 200 8.06 20.69 3.09
C VAL A 200 8.31 19.55 4.05
N VAL A 201 8.15 18.32 3.58
CA VAL A 201 8.58 17.09 4.25
C VAL A 201 9.85 16.60 3.57
N ALA A 202 10.96 16.57 4.31
CA ALA A 202 12.27 16.19 3.80
C ALA A 202 12.74 14.88 4.45
N LEU A 203 13.30 13.99 3.63
CA LEU A 203 13.93 12.74 4.03
C LEU A 203 15.21 12.52 3.20
N ARG A 204 16.00 11.51 3.53
CA ARG A 204 17.26 11.23 2.81
C ARG A 204 17.00 11.04 1.31
N GLY A 205 17.52 11.96 0.49
CA GLY A 205 17.45 11.89 -0.97
C GLY A 205 16.12 12.32 -1.59
N LEU A 206 15.11 12.68 -0.79
CA LEU A 206 13.79 13.07 -1.29
C LEU A 206 13.20 14.24 -0.52
N THR A 207 12.53 15.14 -1.24
CA THR A 207 11.80 16.28 -0.69
C THR A 207 10.42 16.31 -1.29
N VAL A 208 9.41 16.37 -0.43
CA VAL A 208 8.00 16.47 -0.79
C VAL A 208 7.49 17.83 -0.37
N TRP A 209 7.08 18.63 -1.35
CA TRP A 209 6.40 19.89 -1.15
C TRP A 209 4.91 19.64 -1.00
N SER A 210 4.30 20.31 -0.03
CA SER A 210 2.87 20.45 0.11
C SER A 210 2.55 21.90 -0.22
N GLU A 211 1.80 22.13 -1.28
CA GLU A 211 1.59 23.46 -1.86
C GLU A 211 0.16 23.69 -2.38
N PRO A 212 -0.31 24.94 -2.48
CA PRO A 212 -1.57 25.29 -3.12
C PRO A 212 -1.59 24.83 -4.60
N PRO A 213 -2.74 24.44 -5.16
CA PRO A 213 -4.10 24.52 -4.60
C PRO A 213 -4.51 23.31 -3.74
N GLY A 214 -3.55 22.53 -3.22
CA GLY A 214 -3.82 21.36 -2.39
C GLY A 214 -3.16 20.09 -2.90
N VAL A 215 -1.88 20.19 -3.26
CA VAL A 215 -1.13 19.11 -3.92
C VAL A 215 0.17 18.81 -3.18
N PHE A 216 0.51 17.53 -3.13
CA PHE A 216 1.87 17.08 -2.89
C PHE A 216 2.63 17.03 -4.20
N ARG A 217 3.86 17.52 -4.19
CA ARG A 217 4.78 17.49 -5.32
C ARG A 217 6.14 16.99 -4.86
N TRP A 218 6.79 16.14 -5.64
CA TRP A 218 8.16 15.71 -5.37
C TRP A 218 8.86 15.30 -6.66
N ARG A 219 10.18 15.21 -6.60
CA ARG A 219 11.00 14.80 -7.75
C ARG A 219 11.12 13.27 -7.77
N VAL A 220 10.78 12.65 -8.89
CA VAL A 220 10.77 11.17 -9.05
C VAL A 220 12.19 10.63 -9.24
N ARG A 221 13.07 11.36 -9.94
CA ARG A 221 14.47 11.00 -10.17
C ARG A 221 15.41 12.19 -9.95
N PRO A 222 16.46 12.05 -9.13
CA PRO A 222 17.53 13.05 -9.07
C PRO A 222 18.19 13.24 -10.45
N GLY A 223 18.42 14.49 -10.88
CA GLY A 223 19.14 14.80 -12.13
C GLY A 223 18.27 15.03 -13.37
N THR A 224 17.00 14.61 -13.40
CA THR A 224 16.09 14.91 -14.52
C THR A 224 15.30 16.19 -14.23
N ARG A 225 15.55 17.28 -14.98
CA ARG A 225 15.00 18.62 -14.69
C ARG A 225 13.46 18.69 -14.63
N ASN A 226 12.74 17.75 -15.24
CA ASN A 226 11.27 17.80 -15.39
C ASN A 226 10.48 16.58 -14.87
N ALA A 227 11.09 15.64 -14.15
CA ALA A 227 10.38 14.46 -13.65
C ALA A 227 9.81 14.71 -12.24
N TYR A 228 8.69 15.44 -12.15
CA TYR A 228 7.94 15.60 -10.89
C TYR A 228 6.69 14.72 -10.88
N ALA A 229 6.42 14.10 -9.74
CA ALA A 229 5.13 13.54 -9.44
C ALA A 229 4.31 14.59 -8.68
N CYS A 230 3.01 14.62 -8.97
CA CYS A 230 2.04 15.49 -8.32
C CYS A 230 0.81 14.66 -7.97
N ARG A 231 0.32 14.79 -6.73
CA ARG A 231 -0.90 14.13 -6.24
C ARG A 231 -1.70 15.13 -5.40
N PRO A 232 -3.04 15.11 -5.42
CA PRO A 232 -3.82 15.92 -4.50
C PRO A 232 -3.63 15.46 -3.06
N PHE A 233 -3.93 16.32 -2.09
CA PHE A 233 -3.90 15.95 -0.66
C PHE A 233 -4.82 14.77 -0.32
N ALA A 234 -5.89 14.57 -1.07
CA ALA A 234 -6.80 13.44 -0.89
C ALA A 234 -6.15 12.08 -1.22
N ASP A 235 -5.08 12.04 -2.01
CA ASP A 235 -4.32 10.81 -2.33
C ASP A 235 -3.10 10.62 -1.41
N LEU A 236 -3.19 11.13 -0.18
CA LEU A 236 -2.11 11.10 0.80
C LEU A 236 -1.51 9.70 1.01
N HIS A 237 -2.32 8.65 0.99
CA HIS A 237 -1.83 7.28 1.17
C HIS A 237 -0.99 6.78 -0.01
N ASP A 238 -1.30 7.19 -1.24
CA ASP A 238 -0.42 6.92 -2.38
C ASP A 238 0.88 7.71 -2.29
N VAL A 239 0.80 8.98 -1.90
CA VAL A 239 2.01 9.80 -1.70
C VAL A 239 2.93 9.15 -0.68
N ALA A 240 2.38 8.71 0.45
CA ALA A 240 3.15 8.01 1.48
C ALA A 240 3.77 6.71 0.92
N ASP A 241 3.02 5.90 0.17
CA ASP A 241 3.52 4.65 -0.39
C ASP A 241 4.59 4.86 -1.48
N GLU A 242 4.44 5.88 -2.34
CA GLU A 242 5.43 6.23 -3.36
C GLU A 242 6.74 6.77 -2.72
N VAL A 243 6.63 7.58 -1.66
CA VAL A 243 7.78 8.08 -0.89
C VAL A 243 8.51 6.94 -0.17
N VAL A 244 7.77 6.03 0.48
CA VAL A 244 8.36 4.84 1.13
C VAL A 244 9.02 3.94 0.08
N CYS A 245 8.36 3.70 -1.05
CA CYS A 245 8.93 2.94 -2.16
C CYS A 245 10.25 3.55 -2.66
N HIS A 246 10.30 4.87 -2.85
CA HIS A 246 11.53 5.56 -3.24
C HIS A 246 12.65 5.39 -2.20
N HIS A 247 12.31 5.47 -0.91
CA HIS A 247 13.26 5.20 0.17
C HIS A 247 13.81 3.76 0.11
N GLU A 248 12.95 2.75 -0.08
CA GLU A 248 13.35 1.35 -0.17
C GLU A 248 14.20 1.04 -1.42
N HIS A 249 14.06 1.82 -2.49
CA HIS A 249 14.94 1.72 -3.66
C HIS A 249 16.28 2.44 -3.48
N GLY A 250 16.31 3.56 -2.75
CA GLY A 250 17.53 4.33 -2.47
C GLY A 250 18.46 3.73 -1.39
N VAL A 251 18.03 2.66 -0.72
CA VAL A 251 18.80 1.92 0.30
C VAL A 251 19.65 0.79 -0.32
N VAL A 252 19.58 0.57 -1.64
CA VAL A 252 20.46 -0.39 -2.33
C VAL A 252 21.93 0.09 -2.24
N PRO A 253 22.85 -0.66 -1.61
CA PRO A 253 24.28 -0.44 -1.79
C PRO A 253 24.59 -0.62 -3.27
N GLY A 254 25.33 0.32 -3.86
CA GLY A 254 25.64 0.30 -5.30
C GLY A 254 26.09 -1.08 -5.77
N ASP A 255 25.34 -1.65 -6.71
CA ASP A 255 25.85 -2.21 -7.97
C ASP A 255 24.76 -3.03 -8.67
N GLY A 256 24.61 -2.77 -9.97
CA GLY A 256 23.92 -3.61 -10.95
C GLY A 256 22.39 -3.64 -10.85
N ALA A 257 21.63 -3.68 -11.93
CA ALA A 257 21.95 -3.77 -13.34
C ALA A 257 20.65 -3.52 -14.13
N ARG A 258 20.84 -3.13 -15.40
CA ARG A 258 20.02 -3.41 -16.61
C ARG A 258 18.52 -3.11 -16.57
#